data_AF-A0A945SQ76-F1
#
_entry.id   AF-A0A945SQ76-F1
#
_cell.length_a   1.000
_cell.length_b   1.000
_cell.length_c   1.000
_cell.angle_alpha   90.00
_cell.angle_beta   90.00
_cell.angle_gamma   90.00
#
_symmetry.space_group_name_H-M   'P 1'
#
loop_
_entity.id
_entity.type
_entity.pdbx_description
1 polymer ?
#
loop_
_entity_poly.entity_id
_entity_poly.type
_entity_poly.pdbx_seq_one_letter_code
_entity_poly.pdbx_strand_id
1 'polypeptide(L)'
;FLIAAAAIWPIIFATAAGVKRIDPAWIIVGRSHGGGRFGILRAIVLPAIAPEILTGLRLALGVAWIVLVPAEYLGVTSGLGYAINDARDTLSYDVLTAIVLLIGLIGFSLDFILVRALKRASWTPAA
;
A
#
# COMPACT_ATOMS: atom_id res chain seq x y z
N PHE A 1 -8.73 11.31 7.82
CA PHE A 1 -7.96 10.94 9.04
C PHE A 1 -7.95 9.44 9.28
N LEU A 2 -9.10 8.76 9.38
CA LEU A 2 -9.19 7.31 9.64
C LEU A 2 -8.37 6.45 8.67
N ILE A 3 -8.42 6.76 7.37
CA ILE A 3 -7.67 6.03 6.33
C ILE A 3 -6.16 6.13 6.57
N ALA A 4 -5.65 7.33 6.90
CA ALA A 4 -4.23 7.53 7.18
C ALA A 4 -3.80 6.77 8.44
N ALA A 5 -4.62 6.80 9.50
CA ALA A 5 -4.36 6.04 10.73
C ALA A 5 -4.37 4.52 10.50
N ALA A 6 -5.23 4.02 9.61
CA ALA A 6 -5.29 2.59 9.28
C ALA A 6 -4.13 2.15 8.36
N ALA A 7 -3.72 3.00 7.42
CA ALA A 7 -2.66 2.71 6.45
C ALA A 7 -1.24 2.78 7.06
N ILE A 8 -1.03 3.52 8.14
CA ILE A 8 0.32 3.73 8.70
C ILE A 8 0.89 2.47 9.36
N TRP A 9 0.04 1.67 10.01
CA TRP A 9 0.48 0.47 10.75
C TRP A 9 1.10 -0.60 9.85
N PRO A 10 0.46 -1.02 8.75
CA PRO A 10 1.05 -1.96 7.81
C PRO A 10 2.42 -1.53 7.28
N ILE A 11 2.58 -0.23 6.97
CA ILE A 11 3.83 0.32 6.44
C ILE A 11 4.93 0.25 7.50
N ILE A 12 4.63 0.65 8.73
CA ILE A 12 5.59 0.60 9.84
C ILE A 12 6.03 -0.84 10.10
N PHE A 13 5.08 -1.78 10.23
CA PHE A 13 5.41 -3.17 10.52
C PHE A 13 6.22 -3.83 9.41
N ALA A 14 5.86 -3.60 8.14
CA ALA A 14 6.61 -4.14 7.02
C ALA A 14 8.02 -3.54 6.93
N THR A 15 8.15 -2.23 7.18
CA THR A 15 9.48 -1.58 7.19
C THR A 15 10.34 -2.12 8.33
N ALA A 16 9.76 -2.28 9.53
CA ALA A 16 10.47 -2.82 10.68
C ALA A 16 10.88 -4.29 10.49
N ALA A 17 10.03 -5.09 9.84
CA ALA A 17 10.36 -6.46 9.45
C ALA A 17 11.51 -6.47 8.43
N GLY A 18 11.47 -5.60 7.41
CA GLY A 18 12.50 -5.52 6.38
C GLY A 18 13.86 -5.17 6.94
N VAL A 19 13.92 -4.19 7.84
CA VAL A 19 15.19 -3.80 8.50
C VAL A 19 15.74 -4.93 9.35
N LYS A 20 14.90 -5.71 10.05
CA LYS A 20 15.34 -6.86 10.87
C LYS A 20 15.87 -8.02 10.04
N ARG A 21 15.50 -8.15 8.77
CA ARG A 21 15.94 -9.24 7.88
C ARG A 21 17.25 -8.94 7.17
N ILE A 22 17.76 -7.70 7.22
CA ILE A 22 19.05 -7.35 6.65
C ILE A 22 20.15 -8.11 7.40
N ASP A 23 20.99 -8.82 6.65
CA ASP A 23 22.17 -9.48 7.21
C ASP A 23 23.17 -8.41 7.71
N PRO A 24 23.56 -8.45 9.00
CA PRO A 24 24.54 -7.52 9.58
C PRO A 24 25.85 -7.43 8.79
N ALA A 25 26.23 -8.48 8.05
CA ALA A 25 27.43 -8.50 7.22
C ALA A 25 27.46 -7.36 6.19
N TRP A 26 26.32 -7.01 5.59
CA TRP A 26 26.24 -5.91 4.61
C TRP A 26 26.58 -4.55 5.24
N ILE A 27 26.18 -4.35 6.50
CA ILE A 27 26.47 -3.14 7.26
C ILE A 27 27.95 -3.08 7.62
N ILE A 28 28.56 -4.23 7.95
CA ILE A 28 29.99 -4.34 8.26
C ILE A 28 30.82 -4.04 7.00
N VAL A 29 30.50 -4.65 5.85
CA VAL A 29 31.19 -4.40 4.57
C VAL A 29 31.08 -2.92 4.18
N GLY A 30 29.90 -2.32 4.26
CA GLY A 30 29.70 -0.90 3.96
C GLY A 30 30.50 0.02 4.88
N ARG A 31 30.68 -0.36 6.16
CA ARG A 31 31.49 0.41 7.12
C ARG A 31 32.99 0.24 6.85
N SER A 32 33.44 -0.96 6.50
CA SER A 32 34.84 -1.24 6.14
C SER A 32 35.27 -0.52 4.86
N HIS A 33 34.34 -0.20 3.96
CA HIS A 33 34.58 0.61 2.76
C HIS A 33 34.51 2.13 2.98
N GLY A 34 34.54 2.59 4.24
CA GLY A 34 34.51 4.02 4.57
C GLY A 34 33.13 4.68 4.46
N GLY A 35 32.06 3.89 4.33
CA GLY A 35 30.70 4.40 4.24
C GLY A 35 30.24 5.06 5.54
N GLY A 36 29.87 6.35 5.46
CA GLY A 36 29.18 7.04 6.56
C GLY A 36 27.78 6.47 6.82
N ARG A 37 27.22 6.72 8.01
CA ARG A 37 25.88 6.22 8.42
C ARG A 37 24.78 6.51 7.39
N PHE A 38 24.82 7.69 6.78
CA PHE A 38 23.84 8.10 5.77
C PHE A 38 24.08 7.45 4.39
N GLY A 39 25.35 7.19 4.04
CA GLY A 39 25.72 6.47 2.83
C GLY A 39 25.26 5.02 2.88
N ILE A 40 25.49 4.34 4.01
CA ILE A 40 25.02 2.97 4.24
C ILE A 40 23.48 2.91 4.21
N LEU A 41 22.81 3.89 4.82
CA LEU A 41 21.34 3.91 4.87
C LEU A 41 20.73 4.03 3.46
N ARG A 42 21.26 4.90 2.61
CA ARG A 42 20.75 5.09 1.24
C ARG A 42 21.21 4.02 0.25
N ALA A 43 22.45 3.57 0.35
CA ALA A 43 23.05 2.67 -0.64
C ALA A 43 22.82 1.19 -0.35
N ILE A 44 22.61 0.81 0.92
CA ILE A 44 22.47 -0.60 1.33
C ILE A 44 21.09 -0.85 1.92
N VAL A 45 20.72 -0.11 2.97
CA VAL A 45 19.48 -0.38 3.70
C VAL A 45 18.24 -0.09 2.86
N LEU A 46 18.17 1.09 2.23
CA LEU A 46 17.01 1.50 1.42
C LEU A 46 16.70 0.54 0.26
N PRO A 47 17.66 0.16 -0.60
CA PRO A 47 17.40 -0.81 -1.66
C PRO A 47 17.12 -2.22 -1.11
N ALA A 48 17.74 -2.63 -0.01
CA ALA A 48 17.50 -3.94 0.60
C ALA A 48 16.07 -4.10 1.13
N ILE A 49 15.50 -3.06 1.72
CA ILE A 49 14.14 -3.09 2.32
C ILE A 49 13.04 -2.57 1.38
N ALA A 50 13.39 -2.02 0.22
CA ALA A 50 12.43 -1.55 -0.78
C ALA A 50 11.29 -2.55 -1.07
N PRO A 51 11.54 -3.85 -1.30
CA PRO A 51 10.45 -4.81 -1.51
C PRO A 51 9.55 -5.00 -0.28
N GLU A 52 10.09 -4.90 0.94
CA GLU A 52 9.30 -5.00 2.17
C GLU A 52 8.44 -3.75 2.39
N ILE A 53 8.99 -2.54 2.17
CA ILE A 53 8.22 -1.28 2.21
C ILE A 53 7.05 -1.34 1.24
N LEU A 54 7.29 -1.79 0.01
CA LEU A 54 6.24 -1.92 -1.01
C LEU A 54 5.19 -2.97 -0.65
N THR A 55 5.58 -4.05 0.01
CA THR A 55 4.64 -5.04 0.56
C THR A 55 3.77 -4.41 1.65
N GLY A 56 4.35 -3.60 2.53
CA GLY A 56 3.62 -2.80 3.52
C GLY A 56 2.65 -1.82 2.89
N LEU A 57 3.06 -1.16 1.81
CA LEU A 57 2.20 -0.24 1.04
C LEU A 57 1.01 -0.97 0.42
N ARG A 58 1.20 -2.20 -0.08
CA ARG A 58 0.11 -3.03 -0.60
C ARG A 58 -0.92 -3.36 0.47
N LEU A 59 -0.45 -3.80 1.63
CA LEU A 59 -1.33 -4.11 2.75
C LEU A 59 -2.07 -2.85 3.22
N ALA A 60 -1.36 -1.72 3.32
CA ALA A 60 -1.95 -0.42 3.66
C ALA A 60 -3.03 0.01 2.67
N LEU A 61 -2.81 -0.18 1.38
CA LEU A 61 -3.78 0.16 0.33
C LEU A 61 -5.04 -0.70 0.43
N GLY A 62 -4.90 -2.01 0.68
CA GLY A 62 -6.05 -2.90 0.90
C GLY A 62 -6.87 -2.51 2.13
N VAL A 63 -6.20 -2.22 3.24
CA VAL A 63 -6.85 -1.73 4.47
C VAL A 63 -7.53 -0.38 4.23
N ALA A 64 -6.84 0.55 3.55
CA ALA A 64 -7.39 1.86 3.20
C ALA A 64 -8.65 1.72 2.35
N TRP A 65 -8.66 0.82 1.37
CA TRP A 65 -9.81 0.57 0.51
C TRP A 65 -11.03 0.06 1.28
N ILE A 66 -10.82 -0.91 2.17
CA ILE A 66 -11.88 -1.49 3.03
C ILE A 66 -12.49 -0.43 3.96
N VAL A 67 -11.70 0.53 4.43
CA VAL A 67 -12.16 1.60 5.33
C VAL A 67 -12.79 2.77 4.55
N LEU A 68 -12.26 3.10 3.37
CA LEU A 68 -12.70 4.22 2.54
C LEU A 68 -14.15 4.04 2.08
N VAL A 69 -14.52 2.87 1.54
CA VAL A 69 -15.84 2.66 0.94
C VAL A 69 -16.99 2.83 1.95
N PRO A 70 -16.95 2.22 3.15
CA PRO A 70 -17.97 2.46 4.17
C PRO A 70 -17.96 3.89 4.71
N ALA A 71 -16.78 4.52 4.79
CA ALA A 71 -16.69 5.91 5.21
C ALA A 71 -17.37 6.86 4.21
N GLU A 72 -17.23 6.60 2.90
CA GLU A 72 -17.97 7.33 1.86
C GLU A 72 -19.46 7.03 1.88
N TYR A 73 -19.84 5.78 2.18
CA TYR A 73 -21.24 5.36 2.26
C TYR A 73 -22.02 6.07 3.37
N LEU A 74 -21.40 6.30 4.54
CA LEU A 74 -22.09 6.88 5.72
C LEU A 74 -21.84 8.38 5.91
N GLY A 75 -20.72 8.91 5.42
CA GLY A 75 -20.15 10.16 5.92
C GLY A 75 -20.18 11.34 4.96
N VAL A 76 -20.54 11.15 3.69
CA VAL A 76 -20.49 12.20 2.66
C VAL A 76 -21.66 12.10 1.68
N THR A 77 -22.00 13.23 1.06
CA THR A 77 -23.06 13.37 0.06
C THR A 77 -22.56 13.19 -1.38
N SER A 78 -21.36 12.65 -1.55
CA SER A 78 -20.74 12.38 -2.85
C SER A 78 -19.70 11.28 -2.72
N GLY A 79 -19.46 10.54 -3.81
CA GLY A 79 -18.51 9.43 -3.83
C GLY A 79 -19.13 8.11 -4.30
N LEU A 80 -18.30 7.09 -4.46
CA LEU A 80 -18.75 5.76 -4.91
C LEU A 80 -19.56 5.07 -3.82
N GLY A 81 -19.17 5.25 -2.55
CA GLY A 81 -19.95 4.78 -1.41
C GLY A 81 -21.32 5.45 -1.32
N TYR A 82 -21.39 6.78 -1.50
CA TYR A 82 -22.65 7.51 -1.52
C TYR A 82 -23.59 7.06 -2.65
N ALA A 83 -23.06 6.77 -3.83
CA ALA A 83 -23.87 6.29 -4.96
C ALA A 83 -24.61 4.97 -4.66
N ILE A 84 -24.07 4.13 -3.77
CA ILE A 84 -24.80 2.95 -3.27
C ILE A 84 -26.03 3.39 -2.49
N ASN A 85 -25.91 4.41 -1.62
CA ASN A 85 -27.03 4.89 -0.81
C ASN A 85 -28.11 5.53 -1.70
N ASP A 86 -27.72 6.35 -2.67
CA ASP A 86 -28.63 6.96 -3.64
C ASP A 86 -29.40 5.91 -4.48
N ALA A 87 -28.70 4.88 -4.96
CA ALA A 87 -29.32 3.76 -5.67
C ALA A 87 -30.25 2.92 -4.77
N ARG A 88 -29.93 2.79 -3.47
CA ARG A 88 -30.81 2.15 -2.47
C ARG A 88 -32.08 2.96 -2.24
N ASP A 89 -31.95 4.27 -2.07
CA ASP A 89 -33.08 5.18 -1.82
C ASP A 89 -34.04 5.23 -3.02
N THR A 90 -33.50 5.13 -4.24
CA THR A 90 -34.28 5.06 -5.48
C THR A 90 -34.78 3.64 -5.81
N LEU A 91 -34.54 2.65 -4.95
CA LEU A 91 -34.90 1.24 -5.15
C LEU A 91 -34.39 0.64 -6.49
N SER A 92 -33.33 1.22 -7.05
CA SER A 92 -32.77 0.86 -8.35
C SER A 92 -31.66 -0.18 -8.18
N TYR A 93 -32.06 -1.44 -7.95
CA TYR A 93 -31.13 -2.54 -7.68
C TYR A 93 -30.19 -2.87 -8.85
N ASP A 94 -30.61 -2.57 -10.09
CA ASP A 94 -29.76 -2.71 -11.28
C ASP A 94 -28.53 -1.79 -11.19
N VAL A 95 -28.75 -0.52 -10.83
CA VAL A 95 -27.70 0.48 -10.66
C VAL A 95 -26.83 0.16 -9.46
N LEU A 96 -27.45 -0.27 -8.34
CA LEU A 96 -26.73 -0.69 -7.14
C LEU A 96 -25.74 -1.81 -7.43
N THR A 97 -26.17 -2.83 -8.18
CA THR A 97 -25.31 -3.96 -8.55
C THR A 97 -24.15 -3.52 -9.43
N ALA A 98 -24.41 -2.62 -10.40
CA ALA A 98 -23.37 -2.05 -11.25
C ALA A 98 -22.32 -1.27 -10.43
N ILE A 99 -22.73 -0.49 -9.42
CA ILE A 99 -21.83 0.26 -8.54
C ILE A 99 -20.96 -0.67 -7.70
N VAL A 100 -21.54 -1.72 -7.11
CA VAL A 100 -20.78 -2.71 -6.32
C VAL A 100 -19.71 -3.40 -7.17
N LEU A 101 -20.06 -3.79 -8.41
CA LEU A 101 -19.10 -4.36 -9.36
C LEU A 101 -18.00 -3.36 -9.72
N LEU A 102 -18.35 -2.09 -9.93
CA LEU A 102 -17.39 -1.03 -10.24
C LEU A 102 -16.39 -0.82 -9.09
N ILE A 103 -16.85 -0.79 -7.84
CA ILE A 103 -15.98 -0.67 -6.66
C ILE A 103 -15.02 -1.87 -6.57
N GLY A 104 -15.53 -3.09 -6.78
CA GLY A 104 -14.70 -4.29 -6.83
C GLY A 104 -13.63 -4.21 -7.93
N LEU A 105 -14.02 -3.75 -9.12
CA LEU A 105 -13.12 -3.60 -10.25
C LEU A 105 -12.04 -2.55 -10.00
N ILE A 106 -12.38 -1.40 -9.39
CA ILE A 106 -11.41 -0.36 -9.04
C ILE A 106 -10.43 -0.87 -7.98
N GLY A 107 -10.93 -1.51 -6.92
CA GLY A 107 -10.09 -2.09 -5.88
C GLY A 107 -9.12 -3.14 -6.45
N PHE A 108 -9.61 -4.02 -7.33
CA PHE A 108 -8.77 -5.00 -8.01
C PHE A 108 -7.75 -4.34 -8.94
N SER A 109 -8.15 -3.32 -9.70
CA SER A 109 -7.26 -2.58 -10.60
C SER A 109 -6.14 -1.87 -9.84
N LEU A 110 -6.47 -1.26 -8.70
CA LEU A 110 -5.48 -0.61 -7.83
C LEU A 110 -4.47 -1.62 -7.27
N ASP A 111 -4.91 -2.77 -6.76
CA ASP A 111 -4.01 -3.83 -6.30
C ASP A 111 -3.14 -4.35 -7.46
N PHE A 112 -3.73 -4.57 -8.64
CA PHE A 112 -3.02 -5.04 -9.82
C PHE A 112 -1.93 -4.07 -10.28
N ILE A 113 -2.24 -2.77 -10.37
CA ILE A 113 -1.26 -1.72 -10.73
C ILE A 113 -0.13 -1.71 -9.71
N LEU A 114 -0.44 -1.81 -8.42
CA LEU A 114 0.55 -1.77 -7.36
C LEU A 114 1.46 -3.01 -7.37
N VAL A 115 0.92 -4.20 -7.62
CA VAL A 115 1.70 -5.43 -7.81
C VAL A 115 2.58 -5.34 -9.06
N ARG A 116 2.10 -4.73 -10.13
CA ARG A 116 2.87 -4.55 -11.36
C ARG A 116 4.00 -3.52 -11.17
N ALA A 117 3.74 -2.46 -10.41
CA ALA A 117 4.75 -1.51 -9.98
C ALA A 117 5.81 -2.17 -9.07
N LEU A 118 5.38 -3.05 -8.16
CA LEU A 118 6.26 -3.86 -7.31
C LEU A 118 7.21 -4.72 -8.15
N LYS A 119 6.68 -5.46 -9.14
CA LYS A 119 7.50 -6.29 -10.03
C LYS A 119 8.55 -5.50 -10.81
N ARG A 120 8.24 -4.25 -11.20
CA ARG A 120 9.19 -3.36 -11.85
C ARG A 120 10.24 -2.80 -10.88
N ALA A 121 9.85 -2.49 -9.64
CA ALA A 121 10.77 -1.95 -8.63
C ALA A 121 11.72 -3.04 -8.09
N SER A 122 11.28 -4.29 -8.02
CA SER A 122 12.14 -5.43 -7.64
C SER A 122 13.11 -5.87 -8.74
N TRP A 123 13.08 -5.23 -9.91
CA TRP A 123 13.99 -5.47 -11.05
C TRP A 123 15.24 -4.58 -11.00
N THR A 124 15.67 -4.13 -9.82
CA THR A 124 17.05 -3.66 -9.63
C THR A 124 17.92 -4.85 -9.23
N PRO A 125 18.76 -5.36 -10.13
CA PRO A 125 19.58 -6.54 -9.88
C PRO A 125 20.58 -6.25 -8.76
N ALA A 126 20.77 -7.25 -7.90
CA ALA A 126 21.95 -7.32 -7.05
C ALA A 126 23.19 -7.18 -7.94
N ALA A 127 23.93 -6.10 -7.74
CA ALA A 127 25.30 -5.92 -8.21
C ALA A 127 26.22 -6.02 -7.00
#